data_AF-A0A1B6LQ59-F1
#
_entry.id   AF-A0A1B6LQ59-F1
#
_cell.length_a   1.000
_cell.length_b   1.000
_cell.length_c   1.000
_cell.angle_alpha   90.00
_cell.angle_beta   90.00
_cell.angle_gamma   90.00
#
_symmetry.space_group_name_H-M   'P 1'
#
loop_
_entity.id
_entity.type
_entity.pdbx_description
1 polymer ?
#
loop_
_entity_poly.entity_id
_entity_poly.type
_entity_poly.pdbx_seq_one_letter_code
_entity_poly.pdbx_strand_id
1 'polypeptide(L)'
;NIAPLVQLTSLIAELDCLLALARAARDYNLIRPILTRDKLIHIKNGRHILQELCVDVFVPNDTHSSEEHGFVKILSGPNASGKSVYLKQVALIVYLAHVGSFVPC
;
A
#
# COMPACT_ATOMS: atom_id res chain seq x y z
N ASN A 1 -5.78 -41.05 -7.05
CA ASN A 1 -6.64 -39.84 -6.99
C ASN A 1 -5.85 -38.75 -6.27
N ILE A 2 -5.32 -37.76 -7.00
CA ILE A 2 -4.43 -36.72 -6.44
C ILE A 2 -5.16 -35.44 -5.99
N ALA A 3 -6.47 -35.37 -6.18
CA ALA A 3 -7.25 -34.17 -5.87
C ALA A 3 -7.10 -33.67 -4.41
N PRO A 4 -7.06 -34.54 -3.38
CA PRO A 4 -6.83 -34.09 -2.01
C PRO A 4 -5.45 -33.43 -1.80
N LEU A 5 -4.41 -33.90 -2.51
CA LEU A 5 -3.07 -33.33 -2.42
C LEU A 5 -3.03 -31.94 -3.06
N VAL A 6 -3.69 -31.76 -4.21
CA VAL A 6 -3.79 -30.45 -4.87
C VAL A 6 -4.51 -29.45 -3.97
N GLN A 7 -5.64 -29.85 -3.36
CA GLN A 7 -6.36 -28.99 -2.40
C GLN A 7 -5.48 -28.61 -1.21
N LEU A 8 -4.74 -29.56 -0.63
CA LEU A 8 -3.80 -29.28 0.45
C LEU A 8 -2.72 -28.29 0.02
N THR A 9 -2.16 -28.44 -1.19
CA THR A 9 -1.14 -27.50 -1.69
C THR A 9 -1.69 -26.08 -1.85
N SER A 10 -2.93 -25.91 -2.30
CA SER A 10 -3.57 -24.59 -2.40
C SER A 10 -3.75 -23.94 -1.03
N LEU A 11 -4.18 -24.69 -0.02
CA LEU A 11 -4.33 -24.19 1.36
C LEU A 11 -2.99 -23.79 1.97
N ILE A 12 -1.94 -24.58 1.73
CA ILE A 12 -0.58 -24.25 2.19
C ILE A 12 -0.07 -22.99 1.51
N ALA A 13 -0.30 -22.83 0.20
CA ALA A 13 0.10 -21.63 -0.54
C ALA A 13 -0.63 -20.38 -0.04
N GLU A 14 -1.93 -20.47 0.24
CA GLU A 14 -2.69 -19.36 0.82
C GLU A 14 -2.15 -18.97 2.21
N LEU A 15 -1.89 -19.95 3.07
CA LEU A 15 -1.29 -19.71 4.39
C LEU A 15 0.08 -19.04 4.28
N ASP A 16 0.94 -19.50 3.35
CA ASP A 16 2.27 -18.90 3.14
C ASP A 16 2.17 -17.45 2.68
N CYS A 17 1.26 -17.14 1.75
CA CYS A 17 0.96 -15.77 1.33
C CYS A 17 0.53 -14.89 2.51
N LEU A 18 -0.41 -15.36 3.34
CA LEU A 18 -0.87 -14.61 4.52
C LEU A 18 0.26 -14.38 5.53
N LEU A 19 1.13 -15.38 5.75
CA LEU A 19 2.29 -15.25 6.63
C LEU A 19 3.32 -14.27 6.05
N ALA A 20 3.54 -14.26 4.74
CA ALA A 20 4.42 -13.30 4.07
C ALA A 20 3.91 -11.86 4.24
N LEU A 21 2.61 -11.63 4.07
CA LEU A 21 1.97 -10.33 4.31
C LEU A 21 2.08 -9.90 5.78
N ALA A 22 1.84 -10.81 6.73
CA ALA A 22 1.96 -10.52 8.16
C ALA A 22 3.41 -10.20 8.57
N ARG A 23 4.39 -10.91 8.01
CA ARG A 23 5.82 -10.61 8.22
C ARG A 23 6.18 -9.24 7.66
N ALA A 24 5.78 -8.93 6.43
CA ALA A 24 6.01 -7.62 5.83
C ALA A 24 5.36 -6.50 6.66
N ALA A 25 4.16 -6.73 7.19
CA ALA A 25 3.48 -5.76 8.04
C ALA A 25 4.29 -5.42 9.30
N ARG A 26 4.86 -6.44 9.96
CA ARG A 26 5.74 -6.25 11.11
C ARG A 26 7.06 -5.60 10.73
N ASP A 27 7.75 -6.14 9.73
CA ASP A 27 9.13 -5.77 9.42
C ASP A 27 9.22 -4.34 8.81
N TYR A 28 8.18 -3.88 8.13
CA TYR A 28 8.11 -2.53 7.53
C TYR A 28 7.19 -1.56 8.29
N ASN A 29 6.73 -1.93 9.50
CA ASN A 29 5.82 -1.13 10.32
C ASN A 29 4.56 -0.68 9.55
N LEU A 30 3.92 -1.61 8.83
CA LEU A 30 2.71 -1.33 8.09
C LEU A 30 1.49 -1.36 9.02
N ILE A 31 0.46 -0.60 8.67
CA ILE A 31 -0.78 -0.51 9.44
C ILE A 31 -1.97 -1.08 8.68
N ARG A 32 -2.98 -1.57 9.41
CA ARG A 32 -4.19 -2.12 8.79
C ARG A 32 -4.99 -1.00 8.13
N PRO A 33 -5.25 -1.04 6.81
CA PRO A 33 -6.09 -0.04 6.17
C PRO A 33 -7.58 -0.23 6.55
N ILE A 34 -8.35 0.85 6.44
CA ILE A 34 -9.81 0.83 6.53
C ILE A 34 -10.36 0.94 5.11
N LEU A 35 -11.08 -0.10 4.66
CA LEU A 35 -11.75 -0.10 3.37
C LEU A 35 -13.19 0.44 3.53
N THR A 36 -13.59 1.34 2.64
CA THR A 36 -14.97 1.85 2.55
C THR A 36 -15.52 1.65 1.13
N ARG A 37 -16.84 1.67 0.99
CA ARG A 37 -17.53 1.71 -0.31
C ARG A 37 -17.62 3.14 -0.87
N ASP A 38 -17.31 4.15 -0.05
CA ASP A 38 -17.30 5.54 -0.48
C ASP A 38 -16.15 5.81 -1.44
N LYS A 39 -16.32 6.82 -2.31
CA LYS A 39 -15.25 7.28 -3.20
C LYS A 39 -14.27 8.15 -2.39
N LEU A 40 -13.41 7.51 -1.62
CA LEU A 40 -12.50 8.16 -0.67
C LEU A 40 -11.11 7.54 -0.73
N ILE A 41 -10.09 8.40 -0.81
CA ILE A 41 -8.70 8.07 -0.47
C ILE A 41 -8.29 9.04 0.63
N HIS A 42 -8.04 8.51 1.83
CA HIS A 42 -7.51 9.27 2.95
C HIS A 42 -6.29 8.54 3.51
N ILE A 43 -5.11 9.08 3.20
CA ILE A 43 -3.81 8.56 3.61
C ILE A 43 -3.18 9.62 4.51
N LYS A 44 -2.80 9.21 5.72
CA LYS A 44 -2.06 10.05 6.66
C LYS A 44 -0.64 9.51 6.78
N ASN A 45 0.35 10.38 6.74
CA ASN A 45 1.77 10.03 6.80
C ASN A 45 2.19 8.86 5.88
N GLY A 46 1.62 8.80 4.67
CA GLY A 46 1.93 7.71 3.74
C GLY A 46 3.41 7.71 3.35
N ARG A 47 3.98 6.52 3.21
CA ARG A 47 5.38 6.28 2.85
C ARG A 47 5.48 5.47 1.56
N HIS A 48 6.42 5.81 0.69
CA HIS A 48 6.71 4.97 -0.48
C HIS A 48 7.63 3.83 -0.03
N ILE A 49 7.06 2.65 0.25
CA ILE A 49 7.76 1.53 0.91
C ILE A 49 9.13 1.19 0.30
N LEU A 50 9.27 1.20 -1.03
CA LEU A 50 10.57 0.88 -1.66
C LEU A 50 11.55 2.07 -1.67
N GLN A 51 11.06 3.30 -1.67
CA GLN A 51 11.92 4.49 -1.73
C GLN A 51 12.48 4.78 -0.34
N GLU A 52 11.69 4.55 0.71
CA GLU A 52 12.10 4.66 2.09
C GLU A 52 13.31 3.78 2.41
N LEU A 53 13.42 2.60 1.78
CA LEU A 53 14.59 1.71 1.95
C LEU A 53 15.86 2.18 1.23
N CYS A 54 15.75 3.20 0.37
CA CYS A 54 16.85 3.67 -0.49
C CYS A 54 17.41 5.03 -0.03
N VAL A 55 16.90 5.61 1.06
CA VAL A 55 17.30 6.93 1.55
C VAL A 55 17.45 6.91 3.07
N ASP A 56 18.33 7.74 3.61
CA ASP A 56 18.53 7.83 5.07
C ASP A 56 17.31 8.42 5.79
N VAL A 57 16.61 9.35 5.12
CA VAL A 57 15.43 10.02 5.65
C VAL A 57 14.36 10.09 4.56
N PHE A 58 13.20 9.50 4.84
CA PHE A 58 12.02 9.63 3.99
C PHE A 58 10.98 10.52 4.69
N VAL A 59 10.51 11.55 3.99
CA VAL A 59 9.45 12.43 4.50
C VAL A 59 8.09 11.86 4.07
N PRO A 60 7.24 11.39 5.00
CA PRO A 60 5.91 10.88 4.67
C PRO A 60 4.98 11.99 4.17
N ASN A 61 3.97 11.61 3.37
CA ASN A 61 3.04 12.55 2.76
C ASN A 61 1.58 12.14 2.96
N ASP A 62 0.75 13.11 3.30
CA ASP A 62 -0.70 12.97 3.33
C ASP A 62 -1.30 12.93 1.92
N THR A 63 -2.44 12.26 1.77
CA THR A 63 -3.26 12.30 0.55
C THR A 63 -4.73 12.33 0.93
N HIS A 64 -5.49 13.28 0.36
CA HIS A 64 -6.93 13.33 0.52
C HIS A 64 -7.61 13.52 -0.85
N SER A 65 -8.42 12.55 -1.25
CA SER A 65 -9.27 12.57 -2.44
C SER A 65 -10.68 12.15 -2.06
N SER A 66 -11.61 13.07 -2.15
CA SER A 66 -13.02 12.90 -1.77
C SER A 66 -13.88 13.89 -2.55
N GLU A 67 -15.19 13.90 -2.35
CA GLU A 67 -16.08 14.90 -2.92
C GLU A 67 -15.70 16.33 -2.50
N GLU A 68 -15.40 16.54 -1.22
CA GLU A 68 -14.99 17.84 -0.67
C GLU A 68 -13.62 18.30 -1.18
N HIS A 69 -12.67 17.36 -1.32
CA HIS A 69 -11.30 17.69 -1.72
C HIS A 69 -11.07 17.59 -3.23
N GLY A 70 -12.06 17.17 -4.01
CA GLY A 70 -11.95 16.91 -5.44
C GLY A 70 -11.18 15.64 -5.79
N PHE A 71 -11.58 14.98 -6.88
CA PHE A 71 -11.02 13.69 -7.31
C PHE A 71 -9.79 13.81 -8.21
N VAL A 72 -9.58 14.96 -8.85
CA VAL A 72 -8.44 15.22 -9.75
C VAL A 72 -7.43 16.11 -9.04
N LYS A 73 -6.16 15.68 -9.02
CA LYS A 73 -5.06 16.42 -8.39
C LYS A 73 -4.06 16.85 -9.45
N ILE A 74 -3.71 18.13 -9.45
CA ILE A 74 -2.66 18.69 -10.31
C ILE A 74 -1.41 18.90 -9.45
N LEU A 75 -0.34 18.16 -9.76
CA LEU A 75 0.94 18.30 -9.09
C LEU A 75 1.94 18.98 -10.01
N SER A 76 2.45 20.14 -9.59
CA SER A 76 3.48 20.90 -10.29
C SER A 76 4.74 21.04 -9.45
N GLY A 77 5.87 21.33 -10.10
CA GLY A 77 7.15 21.56 -9.44
C GLY A 77 8.34 21.02 -10.24
N PRO A 78 9.58 21.41 -9.88
CA PRO A 78 10.80 21.02 -10.59
C PRO A 78 11.01 19.50 -10.63
N ASN A 79 11.72 18.98 -11.62
CA ASN A 79 12.14 17.57 -11.61
C ASN A 79 12.93 17.25 -10.33
N ALA A 80 12.89 15.98 -9.91
CA ALA A 80 13.46 15.49 -8.64
C ALA A 80 12.83 16.02 -7.34
N SER A 81 11.73 16.79 -7.39
CA SER A 81 11.00 17.25 -6.20
C SER A 81 10.08 16.18 -5.54
N GLY A 82 10.31 14.88 -5.79
CA GLY A 82 9.51 13.79 -5.21
C GLY A 82 8.13 13.54 -5.83
N LYS A 83 7.66 14.32 -6.82
CA LYS A 83 6.32 14.16 -7.42
C LYS A 83 6.01 12.74 -7.91
N SER A 84 6.92 12.11 -8.65
CA SER A 84 6.73 10.75 -9.16
C SER A 84 6.75 9.70 -8.04
N VAL A 85 7.51 9.95 -6.97
CA VAL A 85 7.54 9.09 -5.78
C VAL A 85 6.20 9.19 -5.06
N TYR A 86 5.68 10.40 -4.84
CA TYR A 86 4.37 10.62 -4.24
C TYR A 86 3.23 9.95 -5.02
N LEU A 87 3.18 10.11 -6.35
CA LEU A 87 2.13 9.48 -7.16
C LEU A 87 2.17 7.95 -7.06
N LYS A 88 3.36 7.36 -7.11
CA LYS A 88 3.55 5.91 -6.94
C LYS A 88 3.22 5.45 -5.53
N GLN A 89 3.54 6.25 -4.51
CA GLN A 89 3.19 5.97 -3.12
C GLN A 89 1.68 5.78 -2.97
N VAL A 90 0.89 6.74 -3.46
CA VAL A 90 -0.58 6.67 -3.39
C VAL A 90 -1.09 5.40 -4.09
N ALA A 91 -0.60 5.13 -5.30
CA ALA A 91 -1.00 3.96 -6.06
C ALA A 91 -0.63 2.63 -5.36
N LEU A 92 0.58 2.53 -4.80
CA LEU A 92 1.05 1.35 -4.09
C LEU A 92 0.29 1.12 -2.80
N ILE A 93 -0.01 2.16 -2.02
CA ILE A 93 -0.81 2.06 -0.80
C ILE A 93 -2.21 1.51 -1.13
N VAL A 94 -2.86 2.05 -2.17
CA VAL A 94 -4.18 1.57 -2.60
C VAL A 94 -4.12 0.13 -3.10
N TYR A 95 -3.09 -0.22 -3.89
CA TYR A 95 -2.88 -1.57 -4.39
C TYR A 95 -2.71 -2.59 -3.26
N LEU A 96 -1.83 -2.31 -2.29
CA LEU A 96 -1.59 -3.16 -1.12
C LEU A 96 -2.87 -3.37 -0.30
N ALA A 97 -3.64 -2.30 -0.08
CA ALA A 97 -4.91 -2.40 0.64
C ALA A 97 -5.90 -3.37 -0.04
N HIS A 98 -5.96 -3.37 -1.37
CA HIS A 98 -6.88 -4.24 -2.13
C HIS A 98 -6.38 -5.68 -2.31
N VAL A 99 -5.07 -5.93 -2.18
CA VAL A 99 -4.49 -7.28 -2.09
C VAL A 99 -4.68 -7.89 -0.69
N GLY A 100 -5.21 -7.12 0.27
CA GLY A 100 -5.42 -7.59 1.65
C GLY A 100 -4.20 -7.41 2.55
N SER A 101 -3.20 -6.64 2.11
CA SER A 101 -2.03 -6.28 2.90
C SER A 101 -2.30 -5.10 3.83
N PHE A 102 -1.46 -4.98 4.85
CA PHE A 102 -1.28 -3.73 5.59
C PHE A 102 -0.52 -2.73 4.70
N VAL A 103 -0.59 -1.44 5.02
CA VAL A 103 -0.08 -0.34 4.18
C VAL A 103 0.96 0.53 4.90
N PRO A 104 1.92 1.12 4.17
CA PRO A 104 3.00 1.95 4.74
C PRO A 104 2.50 3.36 5.07
N CYS A 105 1.84 3.52 6.20
CA CYS A 105 1.35 4.80 6.73
C CYS A 105 1.74 4.97 8.20
#